data_AF-A0A067CZ45-F1
#
_entry.id   AF-A0A067CZ45-F1
#
_cell.length_a   1.000
_cell.length_b   1.000
_cell.length_c   1.000
_cell.angle_alpha   90.00
_cell.angle_beta   90.00
_cell.angle_gamma   90.00
#
_symmetry.space_group_name_H-M   'P 1'
#
loop_
_entity.id
_entity.type
_entity.pdbx_description
1 polymer ?
#
loop_
_entity_poly.entity_id
_entity_poly.type
_entity_poly.pdbx_seq_one_letter_code
_entity_poly.pdbx_strand_id
1 'polypeptide(L)'
;MSSTKAMALASTSIWWKVGAVSGATAVLLGAFGAHGLKSRVSDPKLLKTWDTGAHYHLVHSLALLAVPFSRRPNLAGGLISTGIVFFSGSLYAIVLTDHKSLGMITPMGGLMFVAGWLSLLL
;
A
#
# COMPACT_ATOMS: atom_id res chain seq x y z
N MET A 1 -18.33 -17.62 -17.71
CA MET A 1 -17.35 -16.77 -18.43
C MET A 1 -16.02 -17.53 -18.46
N SER A 2 -15.32 -17.61 -19.61
CA SER A 2 -13.99 -18.26 -19.65
C SER A 2 -12.98 -17.46 -18.80
N SER A 3 -12.08 -18.16 -18.09
CA SER A 3 -11.02 -17.56 -17.26
C SER A 3 -10.20 -16.49 -18.02
N THR A 4 -9.94 -16.72 -19.31
CA THR A 4 -9.21 -15.78 -20.18
C THR A 4 -9.91 -14.43 -20.34
N LYS A 5 -11.25 -14.42 -20.45
CA LYS A 5 -12.03 -13.18 -20.57
C LYS A 5 -12.03 -12.39 -19.25
N ALA A 6 -12.06 -13.08 -18.11
CA ALA A 6 -11.98 -12.46 -16.79
C ALA A 6 -10.64 -11.74 -16.59
N MET A 7 -9.52 -12.41 -16.91
CA MET A 7 -8.18 -11.83 -16.84
C MET A 7 -8.01 -10.63 -17.78
N ALA A 8 -8.52 -10.73 -19.01
CA ALA A 8 -8.44 -9.62 -19.96
C ALA A 8 -9.15 -8.37 -19.41
N LEU A 9 -10.38 -8.52 -18.91
CA LEU A 9 -11.13 -7.41 -18.31
C LEU A 9 -10.43 -6.85 -17.08
N ALA A 10 -9.94 -7.72 -16.18
CA ALA A 10 -9.20 -7.30 -14.99
C ALA A 10 -7.96 -6.46 -15.34
N SER A 11 -7.17 -6.89 -16.35
CA SER A 11 -5.95 -6.18 -16.78
C SER A 11 -6.21 -4.77 -17.34
N THR A 12 -7.43 -4.52 -17.85
CA THR A 12 -7.83 -3.18 -18.34
C THR A 12 -8.33 -2.25 -17.23
N SER A 13 -8.66 -2.79 -16.06
CA SER A 13 -9.15 -2.01 -14.92
C SER A 13 -8.13 -0.98 -14.44
N ILE A 14 -8.61 0.20 -14.05
CA ILE A 14 -7.75 1.22 -13.41
C ILE A 14 -7.07 0.67 -12.16
N TRP A 15 -7.77 -0.16 -11.38
CA TRP A 15 -7.24 -0.71 -10.14
C TRP A 15 -6.11 -1.72 -10.35
N TRP A 16 -6.14 -2.45 -11.46
CA TRP A 16 -5.00 -3.29 -11.86
C TRP A 16 -3.75 -2.45 -12.12
N LYS A 17 -3.90 -1.35 -12.87
CA LYS A 17 -2.81 -0.41 -13.16
C LYS A 17 -2.27 0.26 -11.89
N VAL A 18 -3.17 0.72 -11.02
CA VAL A 18 -2.80 1.31 -9.73
C VAL A 18 -2.08 0.27 -8.86
N GLY A 19 -2.59 -0.95 -8.76
CA GLY A 19 -1.93 -2.03 -8.02
C GLY A 19 -0.54 -2.38 -8.57
N ALA A 20 -0.36 -2.39 -9.89
CA ALA A 20 0.93 -2.63 -10.51
C ALA A 20 1.94 -1.52 -10.21
N VAL A 21 1.55 -0.25 -10.36
CA VAL A 21 2.40 0.92 -10.05
C VAL A 21 2.71 0.98 -8.55
N SER A 22 1.71 0.75 -7.71
CA SER A 22 1.85 0.71 -6.25
C SER A 22 2.81 -0.41 -5.83
N GLY A 23 2.67 -1.61 -6.40
CA GLY A 23 3.55 -2.74 -6.12
C GLY A 23 4.99 -2.47 -6.53
N ALA A 24 5.23 -1.91 -7.71
CA ALA A 24 6.55 -1.48 -8.15
C ALA A 24 7.15 -0.44 -7.17
N THR A 25 6.35 0.53 -6.74
CA THR A 25 6.76 1.55 -5.76
C THR A 25 7.10 0.92 -4.40
N ALA A 26 6.29 -0.02 -3.92
CA ALA A 26 6.53 -0.74 -2.68
C ALA A 26 7.84 -1.53 -2.71
N VAL A 27 8.15 -2.19 -3.84
CA VAL A 27 9.41 -2.91 -4.04
C VAL A 27 10.59 -1.93 -4.05
N LEU A 28 10.49 -0.81 -4.76
CA LEU A 28 11.54 0.22 -4.78
C LEU A 28 11.82 0.78 -3.38
N LEU A 29 10.78 1.11 -2.62
CA LEU A 29 10.91 1.62 -1.26
C LEU A 29 11.43 0.56 -0.28
N GLY A 30 11.03 -0.71 -0.45
CA GLY A 30 11.57 -1.83 0.32
C GLY A 30 13.07 -2.04 0.05
N ALA A 31 13.48 -2.03 -1.22
CA ALA A 31 14.89 -2.13 -1.60
C ALA A 31 15.71 -0.95 -1.08
N PHE A 32 15.17 0.27 -1.18
CA PHE A 32 15.79 1.47 -0.61
C PHE A 32 15.95 1.35 0.90
N GLY A 33 14.92 0.88 1.63
CA GLY A 33 15.01 0.62 3.06
C GLY A 33 16.13 -0.35 3.43
N ALA A 34 16.19 -1.48 2.73
CA ALA A 34 17.14 -2.55 3.02
C ALA A 34 18.60 -2.20 2.72
N HIS A 35 18.87 -1.43 1.66
CA HIS A 35 20.23 -1.19 1.16
C HIS A 35 20.67 0.28 1.28
N GLY A 36 19.79 1.22 0.96
CA GLY A 36 20.11 2.66 0.93
C GLY A 36 19.96 3.32 2.29
N LEU A 37 18.83 3.09 2.95
CA LEU A 37 18.43 3.82 4.16
C LEU A 37 19.27 3.44 5.38
N LYS A 38 19.65 2.16 5.53
CA LYS A 38 20.49 1.68 6.65
C LYS A 38 21.84 2.40 6.76
N SER A 39 22.37 2.93 5.65
CA SER A 39 23.60 3.72 5.65
C SER A 39 23.40 5.18 6.12
N ARG A 40 22.15 5.65 6.18
CA ARG A 40 21.78 7.04 6.49
C ARG A 40 21.04 7.20 7.81
N VAL A 41 20.37 6.16 8.28
CA VAL A 41 19.59 6.15 9.52
C VAL A 41 20.16 5.10 10.46
N SER A 42 20.67 5.56 11.60
CA SER A 42 21.25 4.70 12.64
C SER A 42 20.24 4.23 13.69
N ASP A 43 19.12 4.95 13.88
CA ASP A 43 18.08 4.56 14.84
C ASP A 43 17.33 3.30 14.35
N PRO A 44 17.46 2.16 15.05
CA PRO A 44 16.78 0.92 14.67
C PRO A 44 15.26 1.03 14.68
N LYS A 45 14.68 1.94 15.48
CA LYS A 45 13.22 2.17 15.52
C LYS A 45 12.74 2.80 14.23
N LEU A 46 13.45 3.80 13.71
CA LEU A 46 13.11 4.44 12.43
C LEU A 46 13.26 3.47 11.25
N LEU A 47 14.29 2.62 11.26
CA LEU A 47 14.43 1.55 10.26
C LEU A 47 13.23 0.58 10.33
N LYS A 48 12.83 0.16 11.53
CA LYS A 48 11.64 -0.69 11.71
C LYS A 48 10.35 0.01 11.27
N THR A 49 10.24 1.32 11.48
CA THR A 49 9.10 2.13 10.99
C THR A 49 9.04 2.12 9.47
N TRP A 50 10.18 2.30 8.79
CA TRP A 50 10.26 2.20 7.33
C TRP A 50 9.86 0.81 6.83
N ASP A 51 10.42 -0.24 7.43
CA ASP A 51 10.13 -1.63 7.04
C ASP A 51 8.66 -1.98 7.23
N THR A 52 8.02 -1.48 8.30
CA THR A 52 6.57 -1.62 8.52
C THR A 52 5.78 -0.93 7.41
N GLY A 53 6.15 0.30 7.05
CA GLY A 53 5.54 1.03 5.93
C GLY A 53 5.66 0.27 4.62
N ALA A 54 6.86 -0.22 4.28
CA ALA A 54 7.15 -1.01 3.08
C ALA A 54 6.38 -2.33 3.04
N HIS A 55 6.32 -3.05 4.14
CA HIS A 55 5.57 -4.29 4.23
C HIS A 55 4.07 -4.07 3.98
N TYR A 56 3.45 -3.11 4.68
CA TYR A 56 2.03 -2.81 4.48
C TYR A 56 1.75 -2.27 3.08
N HIS A 57 2.64 -1.46 2.51
CA HIS A 57 2.50 -0.94 1.14
C HIS A 57 2.46 -2.10 0.14
N LEU A 58 3.38 -3.07 0.26
CA LEU A 58 3.44 -4.22 -0.64
C LEU A 58 2.20 -5.10 -0.51
N VAL A 59 1.81 -5.47 0.72
CA VAL A 59 0.63 -6.31 0.98
C VAL A 59 -0.63 -5.69 0.37
N HIS A 60 -0.83 -4.40 0.57
CA HIS A 60 -2.02 -3.71 0.06
C HIS A 60 -1.95 -3.42 -1.44
N SER A 61 -0.75 -3.30 -2.02
CA SER A 61 -0.57 -3.27 -3.48
C SER A 61 -0.99 -4.59 -4.13
N LEU A 62 -0.67 -5.73 -3.50
CA LEU A 62 -1.15 -7.03 -3.96
C LEU A 62 -2.66 -7.15 -3.82
N ALA A 63 -3.25 -6.62 -2.75
CA ALA A 63 -4.70 -6.54 -2.62
C ALA A 63 -5.36 -5.70 -3.74
N LEU A 64 -4.73 -4.58 -4.17
CA LEU A 64 -5.20 -3.78 -5.30
C LEU A 64 -5.24 -4.56 -6.62
N LEU A 65 -4.33 -5.53 -6.83
CA LEU A 65 -4.39 -6.41 -8.01
C LEU A 65 -5.62 -7.34 -8.00
N ALA A 66 -6.17 -7.63 -6.82
CA ALA A 66 -7.38 -8.43 -6.66
C ALA A 66 -8.68 -7.59 -6.73
N VAL A 67 -8.60 -6.28 -6.58
CA VAL A 67 -9.77 -5.37 -6.60
C VAL A 67 -10.63 -5.48 -7.86
N PRO A 68 -10.11 -5.67 -9.09
CA PRO A 68 -10.95 -5.83 -10.28
C PRO A 68 -11.96 -7.00 -10.21
N PHE A 69 -11.77 -7.94 -9.28
CA PHE A 69 -12.66 -9.07 -9.07
C PHE A 69 -13.74 -8.83 -7.99
N SER A 70 -13.70 -7.70 -7.28
CA SER A 70 -14.74 -7.30 -6.32
C SER A 70 -15.99 -6.77 -7.03
N ARG A 71 -17.17 -6.89 -6.40
CA ARG A 71 -18.40 -6.26 -6.92
C ARG A 71 -18.43 -4.75 -6.74
N ARG A 72 -17.61 -4.20 -5.82
CA ARG A 72 -17.47 -2.74 -5.59
C ARG A 72 -16.02 -2.29 -5.73
N PRO A 73 -15.42 -2.42 -6.94
CA PRO A 73 -13.99 -2.22 -7.12
C PRO A 73 -13.54 -0.78 -6.80
N ASN A 74 -14.36 0.23 -7.11
CA ASN A 74 -14.01 1.62 -6.80
C ASN A 74 -13.99 1.94 -5.31
N LEU A 75 -14.87 1.30 -4.53
CA LEU A 75 -14.90 1.45 -3.07
C LEU A 75 -13.67 0.77 -2.47
N ALA A 76 -13.44 -0.50 -2.81
CA ALA A 76 -12.31 -1.26 -2.29
C ALA A 76 -10.96 -0.66 -2.70
N GLY A 77 -10.80 -0.36 -3.99
CA GLY A 77 -9.60 0.26 -4.51
C GLY A 77 -9.32 1.63 -3.91
N GLY A 78 -10.36 2.46 -3.75
CA GLY A 78 -10.24 3.79 -3.15
C GLY A 78 -9.80 3.74 -1.68
N LEU A 79 -10.45 2.86 -0.88
CA LEU A 79 -10.11 2.67 0.53
C LEU A 79 -8.71 2.10 0.71
N ILE A 80 -8.34 1.07 -0.05
CA ILE A 80 -7.01 0.46 0.03
C ILE A 80 -5.93 1.45 -0.41
N SER A 81 -6.12 2.16 -1.52
CA SER A 81 -5.13 3.14 -2.02
C SER A 81 -4.95 4.32 -1.05
N THR A 82 -6.04 4.84 -0.50
CA THR A 82 -5.99 5.91 0.52
C THR A 82 -5.31 5.40 1.79
N GLY A 83 -5.58 4.15 2.18
CA GLY A 83 -4.87 3.46 3.27
C GLY A 83 -3.36 3.39 3.03
N ILE A 84 -2.90 3.09 1.81
CA ILE A 84 -1.47 3.06 1.47
C ILE A 84 -0.84 4.44 1.69
N VAL A 85 -1.48 5.51 1.19
CA VAL A 85 -0.96 6.87 1.35
C VAL A 85 -0.92 7.27 2.82
N PHE A 86 -1.99 7.04 3.58
CA PHE A 86 -2.07 7.52 4.96
C PHE A 86 -1.28 6.66 5.93
N PHE A 87 -1.27 5.33 5.76
CA PHE A 87 -0.51 4.41 6.59
C PHE A 87 0.97 4.38 6.16
N SER A 88 1.27 3.82 5.00
CA SER A 88 2.66 3.62 4.57
C SER A 88 3.34 4.94 4.24
N GLY A 89 2.65 5.86 3.56
CA GLY A 89 3.20 7.18 3.23
C GLY A 89 3.57 8.00 4.46
N SER A 90 2.75 7.99 5.52
CA SER A 90 3.11 8.68 6.77
C SER A 90 4.33 8.05 7.45
N LEU A 91 4.45 6.72 7.46
CA LEU A 91 5.63 6.06 8.03
C LEU A 91 6.91 6.39 7.25
N TYR A 92 6.86 6.44 5.92
CA TYR A 92 8.02 6.91 5.13
C TYR A 92 8.35 8.37 5.44
N ALA A 93 7.34 9.23 5.53
CA ALA A 93 7.53 10.64 5.82
C ALA A 93 8.16 10.85 7.22
N ILE A 94 7.70 10.14 8.26
CA ILE A 94 8.31 10.17 9.60
C ILE A 94 9.81 9.88 9.53
N VAL A 95 10.21 8.88 8.74
CA VAL A 95 11.61 8.47 8.63
C VAL A 95 12.44 9.48 7.85
N LEU A 96 11.88 10.09 6.81
CA LEU A 96 12.60 11.05 5.96
C LEU A 96 12.67 12.46 6.54
N THR A 97 11.71 12.86 7.36
CA THR A 97 11.62 14.24 7.89
C THR A 97 11.80 14.31 9.42
N ASP A 98 11.87 13.18 10.12
CA ASP A 98 11.88 13.07 11.59
C ASP A 98 10.66 13.73 12.28
N HIS A 99 9.57 13.99 11.53
CA HIS A 99 8.34 14.57 12.07
C HIS A 99 7.42 13.50 12.65
N LYS A 100 7.65 13.13 13.91
CA LYS A 100 6.92 12.05 14.60
C LYS A 100 5.41 12.26 14.76
N SER A 101 4.94 13.51 14.69
CA SER A 101 3.50 13.85 14.76
C SER A 101 2.69 13.26 13.60
N LEU A 102 3.33 12.99 12.45
CA LEU A 102 2.70 12.29 11.33
C LEU A 102 2.21 10.89 11.69
N GLY A 103 2.71 10.31 12.79
CA GLY A 103 2.22 9.03 13.32
C GLY A 103 0.75 9.03 13.72
N MET A 104 0.14 10.21 13.95
CA MET A 104 -1.31 10.31 14.21
C MET A 104 -2.16 10.05 12.96
N ILE A 105 -1.58 10.17 11.76
CA ILE A 105 -2.25 9.88 10.49
C ILE A 105 -2.29 8.37 10.21
N THR A 106 -1.29 7.63 10.70
CA THR A 106 -1.15 6.20 10.46
C THR A 106 -2.38 5.37 10.90
N PRO A 107 -3.00 5.58 12.08
CA PRO A 107 -4.22 4.87 12.48
C PRO A 107 -5.39 5.07 11.51
N MET A 108 -5.54 6.26 10.92
CA MET A 108 -6.59 6.51 9.92
C MET A 108 -6.36 5.64 8.69
N GLY A 109 -5.12 5.52 8.22
CA GLY A 109 -4.77 4.61 7.13
C GLY A 109 -5.06 3.14 7.47
N GLY A 110 -4.81 2.72 8.71
CA GLY A 110 -5.15 1.39 9.20
C GLY A 110 -6.66 1.10 9.17
N LEU A 111 -7.49 2.08 9.56
CA LEU A 111 -8.95 1.97 9.45
C LEU A 111 -9.42 1.89 7.99
N MET A 112 -8.80 2.66 7.09
CA MET A 112 -9.09 2.57 5.66
C MET A 112 -8.72 1.20 5.08
N PHE A 113 -7.60 0.61 5.53
CA PHE A 113 -7.27 -0.77 5.16
C PHE A 113 -8.32 -1.76 5.63
N VAL A 114 -8.72 -1.72 6.90
CA VAL A 114 -9.78 -2.60 7.42
C VAL A 114 -11.07 -2.45 6.59
N ALA A 115 -11.53 -1.23 6.36
CA ALA A 115 -12.72 -0.97 5.55
C ALA A 115 -12.55 -1.45 4.10
N GLY A 116 -11.37 -1.25 3.52
CA GLY A 116 -11.03 -1.71 2.17
C GLY A 116 -11.10 -3.22 2.03
N TRP A 117 -10.49 -3.96 2.95
CA TRP A 117 -10.58 -5.43 3.00
C TRP A 117 -12.01 -5.92 3.20
N LEU A 118 -12.76 -5.32 4.12
CA LEU A 118 -14.17 -5.68 4.34
C LEU A 118 -15.03 -5.40 3.11
N SER A 119 -14.74 -4.33 2.37
CA SER A 119 -15.48 -4.01 1.15
C SER A 119 -15.27 -5.01 0.00
N LEU A 120 -14.22 -5.82 0.06
CA LEU A 120 -14.02 -6.94 -0.89
C LEU A 120 -15.04 -8.07 -0.69
N LEU A 121 -15.71 -8.14 0.47
CA LEU A 121 -16.76 -9.12 0.76
C LEU A 121 -18.10 -8.80 0.07
N LEU A 122 -18.28 -7.55 -0.36
CA LEU A 122 -19.52 -7.06 -0.97
C LEU A 122 -19.68 -7.56 -2.39
#